data_AF-A0A923WST4-F1
#
_entry.id   AF-A0A923WST4-F1
#
_cell.length_a   1.000
_cell.length_b   1.000
_cell.length_c   1.000
_cell.angle_alpha   90.00
_cell.angle_beta   90.00
_cell.angle_gamma   90.00
#
_symmetry.space_group_name_H-M   'P 1'
#
loop_
_entity.id
_entity.type
_entity.pdbx_description
1 polymer ?
#
loop_
_entity_poly.entity_id
_entity_poly.type
_entity_poly.pdbx_seq_one_letter_code
_entity_poly.pdbx_strand_id
1 'polypeptide(L)'
;FLTGHGVVPMAVVTLKRGAFDFFEKPFNDNQLVDRVEEALAQSRQAGANAAVQARLASLSAREREVLELILAGKLNKVIADQLGISMRTVEVHRANIFDKMQVKTAVELAGLLK
;
A
#
# COMPACT_ATOMS: atom_id res chain seq x y z
N PHE A 1 4.55 20.99 -13.64
CA PHE A 1 5.56 22.04 -13.91
C PHE A 1 4.85 23.20 -14.61
N LEU A 2 5.07 24.44 -14.17
CA LEU A 2 4.35 25.62 -14.68
C LEU A 2 5.30 26.52 -15.48
N THR A 3 4.98 26.84 -16.73
CA THR A 3 5.83 27.68 -17.59
C THR A 3 5.02 28.73 -18.34
N GLY A 4 5.61 29.92 -18.52
CA GLY A 4 5.03 31.03 -19.29
C GLY A 4 5.35 31.03 -20.79
N HIS A 5 6.27 30.19 -21.26
CA HIS A 5 6.59 29.99 -22.67
C HIS A 5 6.92 28.51 -22.88
N GLY A 6 5.90 27.69 -23.13
CA GLY A 6 6.02 26.23 -23.20
C GLY A 6 6.29 25.74 -24.61
N VAL A 7 7.52 25.80 -25.08
CA VAL A 7 7.87 25.11 -26.33
C VAL A 7 7.78 23.58 -26.16
N VAL A 8 7.13 22.90 -27.11
CA VAL A 8 6.86 21.44 -27.13
C VAL A 8 8.06 20.54 -26.73
N PRO A 9 9.32 20.83 -27.12
CA PRO A 9 10.47 20.03 -26.70
C PRO A 9 10.68 20.04 -25.18
N MET A 10 10.37 21.16 -24.52
CA MET A 10 10.54 21.33 -23.08
C MET A 10 9.48 20.56 -22.28
N ALA A 11 8.24 20.50 -22.80
CA ALA A 11 7.16 19.67 -22.25
C ALA A 11 7.54 18.19 -22.21
N VAL A 12 8.08 17.67 -23.33
CA VAL A 12 8.49 16.28 -23.46
C VAL A 12 9.66 15.93 -22.53
N VAL A 13 10.66 16.81 -22.41
CA VAL A 13 11.78 16.62 -21.47
C VAL A 13 11.29 16.61 -20.02
N THR A 14 10.31 17.45 -19.69
CA THR A 14 9.78 17.59 -18.34
C THR A 14 8.96 16.35 -17.94
N LEU A 15 8.10 15.85 -18.82
CA LEU A 15 7.38 14.59 -18.62
C LEU A 15 8.33 13.39 -18.49
N LYS A 16 9.37 13.30 -19.34
CA LYS A 16 10.38 12.23 -19.26
C LYS A 16 11.19 12.24 -17.96
N ARG A 17 11.30 13.39 -17.28
CA ARG A 17 11.98 13.52 -15.97
C ARG A 17 11.07 13.21 -14.78
N GLY A 18 9.86 12.73 -15.01
CA GLY A 18 8.92 12.36 -13.95
C GLY A 18 8.03 13.50 -13.47
N ALA A 19 7.91 14.59 -14.25
CA ALA A 19 6.85 15.55 -13.98
C ALA A 19 5.50 14.89 -14.21
N PHE A 20 4.61 15.02 -13.23
CA PHE A 20 3.25 14.49 -13.31
C PHE A 20 2.45 15.14 -14.45
N ASP A 21 2.65 16.44 -14.69
CA ASP A 21 2.06 17.13 -15.83
C ASP A 21 2.77 18.45 -16.20
N PHE A 22 2.50 18.93 -17.41
CA PHE A 22 3.03 20.16 -17.98
C PHE A 22 1.91 21.14 -18.36
N PHE A 23 1.93 22.33 -17.76
CA PHE A 23 0.95 23.39 -18.04
C PHE A 23 1.61 24.60 -18.69
N GLU A 24 1.08 25.01 -19.85
CA GLU A 24 1.46 26.23 -20.57
C GLU A 24 0.38 27.30 -20.40
N LYS A 25 0.81 28.55 -20.16
CA LYS A 25 -0.12 29.68 -20.05
C LYS A 25 -0.66 30.10 -21.44
N PRO A 26 -1.95 30.50 -21.55
CA PRO A 26 -2.93 30.56 -20.47
C PRO A 26 -3.52 29.17 -20.17
N PHE A 27 -3.42 28.73 -18.91
CA PHE A 27 -3.99 27.46 -18.46
C PHE A 27 -5.30 27.72 -17.71
N ASN A 28 -6.15 26.69 -17.66
CA ASN A 28 -7.38 26.74 -16.89
C ASN A 28 -7.08 26.38 -15.42
N ASP A 29 -7.39 27.28 -14.50
CA ASP A 29 -7.13 27.10 -13.06
C ASP A 29 -7.76 25.81 -12.52
N ASN A 30 -8.95 25.43 -13.01
CA ASN A 30 -9.62 24.20 -12.57
C ASN A 30 -8.84 22.94 -13.01
N GLN A 31 -8.26 22.92 -14.22
CA GLN A 31 -7.47 21.78 -14.68
C GLN A 31 -6.17 21.62 -13.88
N LEU A 32 -5.60 22.73 -13.40
CA LEU A 32 -4.43 22.68 -12.52
C LEU A 32 -4.78 22.11 -11.15
N VAL A 33 -5.92 22.52 -10.58
CA VAL A 33 -6.41 21.98 -9.30
C VAL A 33 -6.69 20.48 -9.42
N ASP A 34 -7.43 20.05 -10.45
CA ASP A 34 -7.76 18.63 -10.67
C ASP A 34 -6.47 17.77 -10.76
N ARG A 35 -5.45 18.24 -11.50
CA ARG A 35 -4.19 17.51 -11.65
C ARG A 35 -3.34 17.47 -10.37
N VAL A 36 -3.39 18.54 -9.57
CA VAL A 36 -2.73 18.53 -8.25
C VAL A 36 -3.45 17.57 -7.30
N GLU A 37 -4.78 17.52 -7.32
CA GLU A 37 -5.56 16.56 -6.53
C GLU A 37 -5.27 15.12 -6.92
N GLU A 38 -5.23 14.81 -8.22
CA GLU A 38 -4.84 13.49 -8.75
C GLU A 38 -3.41 13.10 -8.31
N ALA A 39 -2.44 14.02 -8.43
CA ALA A 39 -1.07 13.77 -8.01
C ALA A 39 -0.96 13.51 -6.50
N LEU A 40 -1.68 14.27 -5.68
CA LEU A 40 -1.72 14.09 -4.23
C LEU A 40 -2.41 12.78 -3.84
N ALA A 41 -3.48 12.39 -4.55
CA ALA A 41 -4.15 11.11 -4.35
C ALA A 41 -3.21 9.94 -4.68
N GLN A 42 -2.51 10.00 -5.81
CA GLN A 42 -1.56 8.96 -6.22
C GLN A 42 -0.36 8.85 -5.26
N SER A 43 0.18 10.00 -4.81
CA SER A 43 1.26 10.04 -3.82
C SER A 43 0.83 9.45 -2.47
N ARG A 44 -0.38 9.76 -2.01
CA ARG A 44 -0.97 9.14 -0.80
C ARG A 44 -1.13 7.63 -0.95
N GLN A 45 -1.61 7.16 -2.10
CA GLN A 45 -1.74 5.73 -2.37
C GLN A 45 -0.37 5.02 -2.35
N ALA A 46 0.65 5.62 -2.97
CA ALA A 46 2.01 5.08 -2.97
C ALA A 46 2.61 5.01 -1.56
N GLY A 47 2.39 6.06 -0.74
CA GLY A 47 2.81 6.06 0.67
C GLY A 47 2.09 5.00 1.53
N ALA A 48 0.80 4.82 1.32
CA ALA A 48 0.02 3.78 2.00
C ALA A 48 0.54 2.38 1.66
N ASN A 49 0.80 2.11 0.37
CA ASN A 49 1.37 0.82 -0.07
C ASN A 49 2.76 0.58 0.53
N ALA A 50 3.62 1.61 0.59
CA ALA A 50 4.94 1.50 1.21
C ALA A 50 4.87 1.18 2.71
N ALA A 51 3.92 1.79 3.43
CA ALA A 51 3.69 1.51 4.84
C ALA A 51 3.21 0.06 5.08
N VAL A 52 2.32 -0.46 4.22
CA VAL A 52 1.88 -1.86 4.27
C VAL A 52 3.04 -2.82 4.03
N GLN A 53 3.88 -2.55 3.02
CA GLN A 53 5.05 -3.37 2.74
C GLN A 53 6.07 -3.37 3.89
N ALA A 54 6.27 -2.22 4.54
CA ALA A 54 7.14 -2.14 5.73
C ALA A 54 6.59 -2.98 6.90
N ARG A 55 5.27 -2.98 7.13
CA ARG A 55 4.63 -3.82 8.15
C ARG A 55 4.77 -5.31 7.82
N LEU A 56 4.53 -5.70 6.58
CA LEU A 56 4.77 -7.07 6.09
C LEU A 56 6.22 -7.51 6.28
N ALA A 57 7.19 -6.62 6.08
CA ALA A 57 8.61 -6.91 6.28
C ALA A 57 8.99 -7.09 7.75
N SER A 58 8.21 -6.55 8.69
CA SER A 58 8.42 -6.72 10.15
C SER A 58 7.94 -8.07 10.70
N LEU A 59 7.21 -8.85 9.89
CA LEU A 59 6.75 -10.18 10.25
C LEU A 59 7.90 -11.19 10.16
N SER A 60 8.01 -12.03 11.19
CA SER A 60 8.90 -13.19 11.15
C SER A 60 8.41 -14.24 10.13
N ALA A 61 9.29 -15.15 9.72
CA ALA A 61 8.94 -16.22 8.78
C ALA A 61 7.72 -17.03 9.25
N ARG A 62 7.63 -17.37 10.55
CA ARG A 62 6.49 -18.10 11.11
C ARG A 62 5.21 -17.29 11.18
N GLU A 63 5.31 -16.00 11.48
CA GLU A 63 4.14 -15.11 11.40
C GLU A 63 3.62 -14.99 9.96
N ARG A 64 4.51 -15.03 8.97
CA ARG A 64 4.14 -14.98 7.55
C ARG A 64 3.41 -16.24 7.10
N GLU A 65 3.88 -17.42 7.51
CA GLU A 65 3.17 -18.68 7.25
C GLU A 65 1.78 -18.70 7.89
N VAL A 66 1.67 -18.26 9.15
CA VAL A 66 0.38 -18.13 9.84
C VAL A 66 -0.53 -17.12 9.12
N LEU A 67 0.01 -15.98 8.68
CA LEU A 67 -0.70 -14.96 7.92
C LEU A 67 -1.31 -15.53 6.64
N GLU A 68 -0.53 -16.27 5.84
CA GLU A 68 -1.02 -16.88 4.59
C GLU A 68 -2.21 -17.81 4.83
N LEU A 69 -2.17 -18.60 5.90
CA LEU A 69 -3.27 -19.50 6.24
C LEU A 69 -4.51 -18.76 6.76
N ILE A 70 -4.33 -17.64 7.46
CA ILE A 70 -5.44 -16.75 7.85
C ILE A 70 -6.10 -16.13 6.62
N LEU A 71 -5.29 -15.68 5.65
CA LEU A 71 -5.79 -15.12 4.38
C LEU A 71 -6.51 -16.18 3.53
N ALA A 72 -6.09 -17.44 3.63
CA ALA A 72 -6.80 -18.58 3.05
C ALA A 72 -8.09 -18.96 3.83
N GLY A 73 -8.46 -18.22 4.88
CA GLY A 73 -9.68 -18.45 5.66
C GLY A 73 -9.64 -19.70 6.54
N LYS A 74 -8.44 -20.22 6.87
CA LYS A 74 -8.30 -21.42 7.70
C LYS A 74 -8.59 -21.13 9.17
N LEU A 75 -9.20 -22.10 9.85
CA LEU A 75 -9.46 -22.04 11.29
C LEU A 75 -8.16 -22.25 12.09
N ASN A 76 -8.05 -21.66 13.29
CA ASN A 76 -6.88 -21.81 14.17
C ASN A 76 -6.46 -23.27 14.39
N LYS A 77 -7.43 -24.19 14.50
CA LYS A 77 -7.16 -25.62 14.67
C LYS A 77 -6.46 -26.23 13.44
N VAL A 78 -6.86 -25.82 12.24
CA VAL A 78 -6.26 -26.29 10.99
C VAL A 78 -4.86 -25.70 10.81
N ILE A 79 -4.68 -24.43 11.17
CA ILE A 79 -3.37 -23.77 11.15
C ILE A 79 -2.39 -24.47 12.10
N ALA A 80 -2.85 -24.79 13.32
CA ALA A 80 -2.09 -25.51 14.32
C ALA A 80 -1.64 -26.88 13.80
N ASP A 81 -2.56 -27.63 13.19
CA ASP A 81 -2.31 -28.94 12.59
C ASP A 81 -1.30 -28.86 11.43
N GLN A 82 -1.49 -27.92 10.50
CA GLN A 82 -0.61 -27.75 9.33
C GLN A 82 0.81 -27.31 9.70
N LEU A 83 0.95 -26.46 10.72
CA LEU A 83 2.25 -25.94 11.15
C LEU A 83 2.89 -26.79 12.26
N GLY A 84 2.20 -27.83 12.75
CA GLY A 84 2.71 -28.70 13.83
C GLY A 84 2.90 -27.98 15.16
N ILE A 85 2.11 -26.93 15.44
CA ILE A 85 2.19 -26.12 16.66
C ILE A 85 0.88 -26.18 17.45
N SER A 86 0.91 -25.78 18.72
CA SER A 86 -0.31 -25.75 19.53
C SER A 86 -1.27 -24.63 19.08
N MET A 87 -2.59 -24.82 19.27
CA MET A 87 -3.57 -23.76 19.01
C MET A 87 -3.27 -22.47 19.80
N ARG A 88 -2.78 -22.61 21.04
CA ARG A 88 -2.36 -21.48 21.86
C ARG A 88 -1.20 -20.70 21.22
N THR A 89 -0.27 -21.40 20.57
CA THR A 89 0.85 -20.80 19.83
C THR A 89 0.34 -20.02 18.61
N VAL A 90 -0.64 -20.58 17.87
CA VAL A 90 -1.30 -19.87 16.75
C VAL A 90 -1.97 -18.59 17.23
N GLU A 91 -2.66 -18.61 18.38
CA GLU A 91 -3.30 -17.43 18.95
C GLU A 91 -2.31 -16.32 19.29
N VAL A 92 -1.14 -16.68 19.85
CA VAL A 92 -0.06 -15.72 20.12
C VAL A 92 0.48 -15.14 18.81
N HIS A 93 0.75 -15.96 17.80
CA HIS A 93 1.17 -15.47 16.49
C HIS A 93 0.12 -14.54 15.87
N ARG A 94 -1.17 -14.86 15.98
CA ARG A 94 -2.26 -14.00 15.49
C ARG A 94 -2.28 -12.64 16.17
N ALA A 95 -2.17 -12.62 17.50
CA ALA A 95 -2.13 -11.37 18.26
C ALA A 95 -0.95 -10.50 17.81
N ASN A 96 0.24 -11.09 17.65
CA ASN A 96 1.43 -10.37 17.19
C ASN A 96 1.30 -9.87 15.75
N ILE A 97 0.74 -10.68 14.83
CA ILE A 97 0.47 -10.26 13.45
C ILE A 97 -0.50 -9.08 13.44
N PHE A 98 -1.57 -9.15 14.22
CA PHE A 98 -2.61 -8.11 14.27
C PHE A 98 -2.04 -6.79 14.81
N ASP A 99 -1.22 -6.86 15.85
CA ASP A 99 -0.49 -5.71 16.40
C ASP A 99 0.48 -5.10 15.36
N LYS A 100 1.34 -5.92 14.75
CA LYS A 100 2.31 -5.48 13.72
C LYS A 100 1.65 -4.91 12.46
N MET A 101 0.53 -5.49 12.04
CA MET A 101 -0.23 -5.05 10.87
C MET A 101 -1.18 -3.88 11.20
N GLN A 102 -1.36 -3.57 12.49
CA GLN A 102 -2.30 -2.58 13.02
C GLN A 102 -3.75 -2.83 12.61
N VAL A 103 -4.19 -4.08 12.70
CA VAL A 103 -5.54 -4.52 12.36
C VAL A 103 -6.19 -5.24 13.53
N LYS A 104 -7.52 -5.17 13.63
CA LYS A 104 -8.29 -5.81 14.70
C LYS A 104 -8.97 -7.08 14.22
N THR A 105 -9.19 -7.23 12.92
CA THR A 105 -9.91 -8.37 12.36
C THR A 105 -9.18 -9.01 11.18
N ALA A 106 -9.46 -10.28 10.92
CA ALA A 106 -8.97 -10.98 9.74
C ALA A 106 -9.51 -10.37 8.44
N VAL A 107 -10.69 -9.73 8.48
CA VAL A 107 -11.29 -9.03 7.34
C VAL A 107 -10.50 -7.77 7.01
N GLU A 108 -10.15 -6.97 8.02
CA GLU A 108 -9.27 -5.80 7.84
C GLU A 108 -7.89 -6.20 7.31
N LEU A 109 -7.33 -7.31 7.82
CA LEU A 109 -6.07 -7.85 7.33
C LEU A 109 -6.14 -8.25 5.85
N ALA A 110 -7.21 -8.92 5.45
CA ALA A 110 -7.43 -9.31 4.06
C ALA A 110 -7.72 -8.09 3.15
N GLY A 111 -8.37 -7.05 3.67
CA GLY A 111 -8.62 -5.80 2.94
C GLY A 111 -7.36 -4.97 2.74
N LEU A 112 -6.43 -4.98 3.70
CA LEU A 112 -5.17 -4.24 3.65
C LEU A 112 -4.16 -4.84 2.66
N LEU A 113 -4.31 -6.12 2.33
CA LEU A 113 -3.41 -6.88 1.43
C LEU A 113 -3.96 -7.07 0.01
N LYS A 114 -5.12 -6.49 -0.31
CA LYS A 114 -5.70 -6.44 -1.66
C LYS A 114 -5.33 -5.14 -2.36
#